data_AF-A0A1R2BL68-F1
#
_entry.id   AF-A0A1R2BL68-F1
#
_cell.length_a   1.000
_cell.length_b   1.000
_cell.length_c   1.000
_cell.angle_alpha   90.00
_cell.angle_beta   90.00
_cell.angle_gamma   90.00
#
_symmetry.space_group_name_H-M   'P 1'
#
loop_
_entity.id
_entity.type
_entity.pdbx_description
1 polymer ?
#
loop_
_entity_poly.entity_id
_entity_poly.type
_entity_poly.pdbx_seq_one_letter_code
_entity_poly.pdbx_strand_id
1 'polypeptide(L)'
;MEDYFKSNTKPYSSLSPIINHILTTSKNKILHAYLEQKLKRQRKLKIRRKLSINIKKTELLDQYPQENILDQSKSSRYIDEKDKLKLLKKLQKEKQELQHKMQQDLEVKSKKLLEAYELEQKANLQLKEQQKQAKLKQIFEQHEKFIQQKRERQEVFEKSNQDLRKISSVKPLYREFEERYSLCIELPELENRKKELAKRRQLFVPISTKDISMHKKNYEKTLEEKEAKRKEKLAGMKKDDQIYAGNMNFYKAKIYDVAKQADKEQAEILENREKTRKKLVEKSRQYGEIVYEIYRPVVKVEKSIEKNEKGIEKSDKKIEKYKKRVEEKESKSVGKSFSQPELQQEEEEGMQKRYFKKKVHKDDEKNGVSVRTGSTNIRVPRKLSADMPIKDNSFDYLAYKRKIKADNPIRKSIKEDEWKVIVEDASISPKDKLKLMESQMKKLDNQARSYEVFAGVNDSITNISNLNMSYLNSIKAKIAYLNQLAMD
;
A
#
# COMPACT_ATOMS: atom_id res chain seq x y z
N MET A 1 -7.32 -7.24 1.31
CA MET A 1 -6.41 -7.98 2.21
C MET A 1 -4.96 -7.53 2.09
N GLU A 2 -4.48 -7.08 0.93
CA GLU A 2 -3.11 -6.54 0.77
C GLU A 2 -2.87 -5.21 1.51
N ASP A 3 -3.90 -4.38 1.68
CA ASP A 3 -3.78 -3.09 2.39
C ASP A 3 -3.66 -3.24 3.92
N TYR A 4 -4.01 -4.41 4.48
CA TYR A 4 -3.86 -4.68 5.90
C TYR A 4 -2.41 -5.05 6.29
N PHE A 5 -1.61 -5.52 5.32
CA PHE A 5 -0.21 -5.86 5.53
C PHE A 5 0.76 -4.69 5.32
N LYS A 6 0.36 -3.65 4.57
CA LYS A 6 1.18 -2.45 4.36
C LYS A 6 1.18 -1.48 5.54
N SER A 7 0.17 -1.52 6.42
CA SER A 7 0.03 -0.59 7.55
C SER A 7 0.63 -1.08 8.87
N ASN A 8 0.99 -2.37 8.99
CA ASN A 8 1.47 -2.96 10.25
C ASN A 8 2.96 -3.36 10.28
N THR A 9 3.71 -3.15 9.20
CA THR A 9 5.16 -3.30 9.25
C THR A 9 5.79 -2.01 9.76
N LYS A 10 6.00 -1.91 11.08
CA LYS A 10 6.84 -0.84 11.64
C LYS A 10 8.18 -0.87 10.90
N PRO A 11 8.67 0.26 10.38
CA PRO A 11 9.89 0.28 9.60
C PRO A 11 11.05 -0.22 10.47
N TYR A 12 11.85 -1.15 9.94
CA TYR A 12 13.04 -1.70 10.61
C TYR A 12 14.05 -0.63 11.07
N SER A 13 13.87 0.63 10.63
CA SER A 13 14.61 1.78 11.15
C SER A 13 14.49 1.94 12.66
N SER A 14 13.37 1.57 13.29
CA SER A 14 13.21 1.67 14.75
C SER A 14 13.98 0.61 15.54
N LEU A 15 14.39 -0.50 14.90
CA LEU A 15 15.19 -1.56 15.53
C LEU A 15 16.70 -1.31 15.42
N SER A 16 17.14 -0.51 14.45
CA SER A 16 18.54 -0.12 14.25
C SER A 16 19.23 0.41 15.52
N PRO A 17 18.67 1.37 16.29
CA PRO A 17 19.31 1.85 17.51
C PRO A 17 19.42 0.77 18.60
N ILE A 18 18.43 -0.13 18.70
CA ILE A 18 18.44 -1.23 19.68
C ILE A 18 19.52 -2.25 19.33
N ILE A 19 19.62 -2.63 18.05
CA ILE A 19 20.66 -3.55 17.57
C ILE A 19 22.04 -2.94 17.76
N ASN A 20 22.22 -1.66 17.43
CA ASN A 20 23.49 -0.95 17.66
C ASN A 20 23.84 -0.87 19.15
N HIS A 21 22.85 -0.71 20.03
CA HIS A 21 23.09 -0.73 21.48
C HIS A 21 23.53 -2.11 21.98
N ILE A 22 22.93 -3.20 21.48
CA ILE A 22 23.32 -4.57 21.81
C ILE A 22 24.74 -4.89 21.28
N LEU A 23 25.06 -4.45 20.07
CA LEU A 23 26.38 -4.65 19.47
C LEU A 23 27.47 -3.85 20.19
N THR A 24 27.18 -2.60 20.58
CA THR A 24 28.13 -1.77 21.33
C THR A 24 28.34 -2.29 22.75
N THR A 25 27.29 -2.70 23.46
CA THR A 25 27.41 -3.27 24.81
C THR A 25 28.16 -4.60 24.80
N SER A 26 27.90 -5.48 23.84
CA SER A 26 28.64 -6.75 23.68
C SER A 26 30.11 -6.52 23.34
N LYS A 27 30.42 -5.61 22.40
CA LYS A 27 31.79 -5.19 22.07
C LYS A 27 32.54 -4.66 23.30
N ASN A 28 31.90 -3.80 24.10
CA ASN A 28 32.49 -3.23 25.31
C ASN A 28 32.76 -4.29 26.39
N LYS A 29 31.86 -5.29 26.56
CA LYS A 29 32.08 -6.42 27.47
C LYS A 29 33.31 -7.24 27.07
N ILE A 30 33.45 -7.54 25.78
CA ILE A 30 34.61 -8.28 25.24
C ILE A 30 35.90 -7.47 25.46
N LEU A 31 35.87 -6.17 25.16
CA LEU A 31 37.02 -5.29 25.37
C LEU A 31 37.43 -5.23 26.85
N HIS A 32 36.47 -5.10 27.76
CA HIS A 32 36.73 -5.06 29.20
C HIS A 32 37.33 -6.38 29.70
N ALA A 33 36.78 -7.53 29.27
CA ALA A 33 37.32 -8.84 29.62
C ALA A 33 38.77 -9.02 29.12
N TYR A 34 39.07 -8.54 27.90
CA TYR A 34 40.42 -8.56 27.34
C TYR A 34 41.39 -7.68 28.14
N LEU A 35 40.99 -6.45 28.50
CA LEU A 35 41.80 -5.54 29.31
C LEU A 35 42.08 -6.10 30.70
N GLU A 36 41.09 -6.73 31.34
CA GLU A 36 41.24 -7.37 32.63
C GLU A 36 42.23 -8.56 32.56
N GLN A 37 42.16 -9.36 31.49
CA GLN A 37 43.09 -10.46 31.25
C GLN A 37 44.53 -9.95 31.01
N LYS A 38 44.69 -8.85 30.26
CA LYS A 38 45.98 -8.19 30.02
C LYS A 38 46.58 -7.66 31.34
N LEU A 39 45.78 -7.03 32.19
CA LEU A 39 46.20 -6.56 33.52
C LEU A 39 46.60 -7.73 34.43
N LYS A 40 45.84 -8.84 34.44
CA LYS A 40 46.20 -10.07 35.18
C LYS A 40 47.55 -10.63 34.72
N ARG A 41 47.84 -10.67 33.41
CA ARG A 41 49.14 -11.07 32.87
C ARG A 41 50.27 -10.15 33.32
N GLN A 42 50.07 -8.84 33.27
CA GLN A 42 51.07 -7.87 33.74
C GLN A 42 51.35 -7.99 35.25
N ARG A 43 50.32 -8.21 36.08
CA ARG A 43 50.49 -8.45 37.52
C ARG A 43 51.30 -9.73 37.78
N LYS A 44 51.00 -10.83 37.07
CA LYS A 44 51.79 -12.08 37.16
C LYS A 44 53.26 -11.88 36.78
N LEU A 45 53.54 -11.11 35.73
CA LEU A 45 54.92 -10.78 35.32
C LEU A 45 55.64 -9.93 36.37
N LYS A 46 54.98 -8.93 36.98
CA LYS A 46 55.56 -8.13 38.06
C LYS A 46 55.88 -8.99 39.29
N ILE A 47 54.99 -9.92 39.66
CA ILE A 47 55.23 -10.86 40.77
C ILE A 47 56.43 -11.77 40.46
N ARG A 48 56.49 -12.35 39.25
CA ARG A 48 57.65 -13.16 38.82
C ARG A 48 58.97 -12.39 38.87
N ARG A 49 58.99 -11.12 38.43
CA ARG A 49 60.19 -10.26 38.53
C ARG A 49 60.59 -10.01 39.99
N LYS A 50 59.64 -9.72 40.88
CA LYS A 50 59.93 -9.54 42.31
C LYS A 50 60.49 -10.80 42.96
N LEU A 51 59.93 -11.97 42.64
CA LEU A 51 60.45 -13.25 43.13
C LEU A 51 61.87 -13.52 42.61
N SER A 52 62.15 -13.25 41.33
CA SER A 52 63.51 -13.41 40.78
C SER A 52 64.55 -12.46 41.41
N ILE A 53 64.14 -11.26 41.82
CA ILE A 53 65.03 -10.31 42.50
C ILE A 53 65.30 -10.77 43.94
N ASN A 54 64.30 -11.34 44.63
CA ASN A 54 64.50 -11.88 45.97
C ASN A 54 65.37 -13.15 45.95
N ILE A 55 65.20 -14.04 44.96
CA ILE A 55 66.06 -15.23 44.80
C ILE A 55 67.51 -14.81 44.56
N LYS A 56 67.76 -13.80 43.72
CA LYS A 56 69.11 -13.24 43.52
C LYS A 56 69.68 -12.53 44.75
N LYS A 57 68.84 -12.00 45.65
CA LYS A 57 69.28 -11.40 46.92
C LYS A 57 69.59 -12.46 47.99
N THR A 58 68.90 -13.59 47.98
CA THR A 58 69.19 -14.71 48.89
C THR A 58 70.41 -15.50 48.44
N GLU A 59 70.63 -15.68 47.14
CA GLU A 59 71.85 -16.31 46.61
C GLU A 59 73.13 -15.47 46.79
N LEU A 60 73.00 -14.15 47.01
CA LEU A 60 74.13 -13.25 47.33
C LEU A 60 74.41 -13.14 48.85
N LEU A 61 73.58 -13.75 49.71
CA LEU A 61 73.79 -13.72 51.17
C LEU A 61 74.47 -14.99 51.71
N ASP A 62 74.50 -16.08 50.93
CA ASP A 62 75.13 -17.36 51.30
C ASP A 62 76.58 -17.51 50.76
N GLN A 63 77.15 -16.44 50.20
CA GLN A 63 78.57 -16.36 49.83
C GLN A 63 79.28 -15.28 50.64
N TYR A 64 79.23 -15.39 51.97
CA TYR A 64 80.26 -14.80 52.81
C TYR A 64 81.23 -15.91 53.23
N PRO A 65 82.49 -15.90 52.76
CA PRO A 65 83.51 -16.75 53.34
C PRO A 65 83.73 -16.32 54.79
N GLN A 66 83.70 -17.28 55.72
CA GLN A 66 84.22 -17.08 57.07
C GLN A 66 85.73 -16.85 56.96
N GLU A 67 86.14 -15.59 56.85
CA GLU A 67 87.55 -15.23 56.95
C GLU A 67 87.98 -15.24 58.42
N ASN A 68 88.89 -16.16 58.70
CA ASN A 68 89.79 -16.17 59.84
C ASN A 68 90.45 -14.79 59.98
N ILE A 69 90.13 -14.05 61.04
CA ILE A 69 90.98 -12.93 61.48
C ILE A 69 92.06 -13.53 62.37
N LEU A 70 93.10 -14.03 61.72
CA LEU A 70 94.38 -14.36 62.31
C LEU A 70 95.22 -13.07 62.41
N ASP A 71 95.51 -12.74 63.65
CA ASP A 71 96.70 -12.04 64.18
C ASP A 71 97.75 -11.55 63.16
N GLN A 72 97.84 -10.22 62.97
CA GLN A 72 99.03 -9.57 62.39
C GLN A 72 99.40 -8.27 63.13
N SER A 73 100.43 -8.42 63.96
CA SER A 73 101.61 -7.53 64.07
C SER A 73 101.41 -6.05 64.43
N LYS A 74 101.76 -5.77 65.70
CA LYS A 74 102.90 -4.91 66.10
C LYS A 74 103.22 -3.73 65.17
N SER A 75 102.66 -2.57 65.50
CA SER A 75 103.33 -1.28 65.35
C SER A 75 103.32 -0.59 66.71
N SER A 76 104.33 -0.90 67.52
CA SER A 76 104.60 -0.25 68.80
C SER A 76 105.00 1.21 68.56
N ARG A 77 104.05 2.12 68.70
CA ARG A 77 104.33 3.42 69.30
C ARG A 77 103.86 3.32 70.74
N TYR A 78 104.77 3.51 71.69
CA TYR A 78 104.45 3.58 73.11
C TYR A 78 103.37 4.66 73.31
N ILE A 79 102.12 4.23 73.48
CA ILE A 79 101.07 5.05 74.03
C ILE A 79 101.17 4.82 75.54
N ASP A 80 101.43 5.89 76.27
CA ASP A 80 101.51 5.94 77.72
C ASP A 80 100.32 5.18 78.34
N GLU A 81 100.53 4.34 79.37
CA GLU A 81 99.44 3.51 79.95
C GLU A 81 98.23 4.35 80.39
N LYS A 82 98.49 5.61 80.75
CA LYS A 82 97.49 6.63 81.09
C LYS A 82 96.58 7.00 79.91
N ASP A 83 97.11 7.01 78.69
CA ASP A 83 96.38 7.32 77.47
C ASP A 83 95.63 6.09 76.92
N LYS A 84 96.16 4.88 77.15
CA LYS A 84 95.42 3.63 76.91
C LYS A 84 94.17 3.52 77.81
N LEU A 85 94.28 3.88 79.09
CA LEU A 85 93.15 3.93 80.03
C LEU A 85 92.12 5.01 79.67
N LYS A 86 92.56 6.20 79.22
CA LYS A 86 91.65 7.25 78.70
C LYS A 86 90.94 6.79 77.43
N LEU A 87 91.65 6.11 76.53
CA LEU A 87 91.07 5.59 75.28
C LEU A 87 90.02 4.50 75.57
N LEU A 88 90.31 3.56 76.48
CA LEU A 88 89.34 2.54 76.91
C LEU A 88 88.08 3.16 77.54
N LYS A 89 88.24 4.17 78.40
CA LYS A 89 87.08 4.90 78.97
C LYS A 89 86.29 5.66 77.90
N LYS A 90 86.94 6.25 76.90
CA LYS A 90 86.27 6.89 75.76
C LYS A 90 85.51 5.87 74.91
N LEU A 91 86.13 4.74 74.57
CA LEU A 91 85.49 3.65 73.81
C LEU A 91 84.32 3.02 74.58
N GLN A 92 84.42 2.91 75.90
CA GLN A 92 83.32 2.39 76.72
C GLN A 92 82.14 3.36 76.78
N LYS A 93 82.40 4.67 76.90
CA LYS A 93 81.37 5.71 76.81
C LYS A 93 80.74 5.76 75.42
N GLU A 94 81.54 5.73 74.37
CA GLU A 94 81.08 5.71 72.98
C GLU A 94 80.22 4.46 72.70
N LYS A 95 80.61 3.29 73.22
CA LYS A 95 79.82 2.06 73.13
C LYS A 95 78.47 2.19 73.86
N GLN A 96 78.44 2.81 75.05
CA GLN A 96 77.20 3.06 75.79
C GLN A 96 76.30 4.06 75.05
N GLU A 97 76.86 5.13 74.50
CA GLU A 97 76.12 6.12 73.70
C GLU A 97 75.57 5.51 72.41
N LEU A 98 76.33 4.65 71.73
CA LEU A 98 75.89 3.94 70.54
C LEU A 98 74.77 2.94 70.86
N GLN A 99 74.88 2.19 71.97
CA GLN A 99 73.81 1.31 72.45
C GLN A 99 72.53 2.08 72.78
N HIS A 100 72.65 3.22 73.45
CA HIS A 100 71.51 4.07 73.77
C HIS A 100 70.87 4.67 72.50
N LYS A 101 71.66 5.18 71.55
CA LYS A 101 71.15 5.64 70.24
C LYS A 101 70.45 4.51 69.47
N MET A 102 71.03 3.31 69.48
CA MET A 102 70.42 2.14 68.83
C MET A 102 69.08 1.77 69.48
N GLN A 103 68.97 1.83 70.81
CA GLN A 103 67.70 1.60 71.52
C GLN A 103 66.67 2.68 71.17
N GLN A 104 67.05 3.96 71.17
CA GLN A 104 66.17 5.05 70.76
C GLN A 104 65.69 4.89 69.31
N ASP A 105 66.58 4.52 68.39
CA ASP A 105 66.21 4.26 67.00
C ASP A 105 65.26 3.07 66.86
N LEU A 106 65.45 2.02 67.65
CA LEU A 106 64.53 0.87 67.70
C LEU A 106 63.15 1.25 68.24
N GLU A 107 63.09 2.09 69.28
CA GLU A 107 61.83 2.61 69.82
C GLU A 107 61.09 3.51 68.82
N VAL A 108 61.82 4.38 68.10
CA VAL A 108 61.21 5.21 67.06
C VAL A 108 60.70 4.35 65.90
N LYS A 109 61.45 3.32 65.50
CA LYS A 109 61.02 2.37 64.46
C LYS A 109 59.81 1.56 64.91
N SER A 110 59.77 1.09 66.16
CA SER A 110 58.65 0.31 66.67
C SER A 110 57.37 1.15 66.78
N LYS A 111 57.47 2.41 67.25
CA LYS A 111 56.35 3.36 67.27
C LYS A 111 55.80 3.64 65.87
N LYS A 112 56.66 3.94 64.89
CA LYS A 112 56.24 4.15 63.50
C LYS A 112 55.58 2.92 62.88
N LEU A 113 56.07 1.72 63.22
CA LEU A 113 55.50 0.47 62.73
C LEU A 113 54.11 0.21 63.34
N LEU A 114 53.93 0.53 64.62
CA LEU A 114 52.66 0.43 65.31
C LEU A 114 51.62 1.44 64.78
N GLU A 115 52.02 2.69 64.57
CA GLU A 115 51.16 3.71 63.94
C GLU A 115 50.73 3.31 62.52
N ALA A 116 51.66 2.78 61.71
CA ALA A 116 51.34 2.30 60.36
C ALA A 116 50.33 1.13 60.40
N TYR A 117 50.48 0.22 61.37
CA TYR A 117 49.56 -0.89 61.57
C TYR A 117 48.17 -0.41 61.99
N GLU A 118 48.06 0.56 62.90
CA GLU A 118 46.77 1.15 63.30
C GLU A 118 46.07 1.87 62.14
N LEU A 119 46.82 2.61 61.32
CA LEU A 119 46.28 3.26 60.12
C LEU A 119 45.77 2.23 59.11
N GLU A 120 46.50 1.14 58.91
CA GLU A 120 46.07 0.04 58.05
C GLU A 120 44.78 -0.62 58.56
N GLN A 121 44.66 -0.85 59.88
CA GLN A 121 43.43 -1.38 60.46
C GLN A 121 42.24 -0.44 60.25
N LYS A 122 42.41 0.87 60.48
CA LYS A 122 41.36 1.87 60.24
C LYS A 122 40.93 1.90 58.77
N ALA A 123 41.88 1.89 57.84
CA ALA A 123 41.59 1.85 56.41
C ALA A 123 40.83 0.57 56.01
N ASN A 124 41.21 -0.59 56.57
CA ASN A 124 40.53 -1.86 56.33
C ASN A 124 39.08 -1.87 56.87
N LEU A 125 38.84 -1.25 58.03
CA LEU A 125 37.49 -1.11 58.58
C LEU A 125 36.61 -0.20 57.70
N GLN A 126 37.12 0.95 57.28
CA GLN A 126 36.42 1.86 56.37
C GLN A 126 36.09 1.19 55.03
N LEU A 127 37.03 0.44 54.47
CA LEU A 127 36.80 -0.30 53.22
C LEU A 127 35.69 -1.35 53.39
N LYS A 128 35.67 -2.07 54.52
CA LYS A 128 34.60 -3.03 54.84
C LYS A 128 33.24 -2.36 54.98
N GLU A 129 33.17 -1.18 55.60
CA GLU A 129 31.92 -0.40 55.71
C GLU A 129 31.42 0.07 54.34
N GLN A 130 32.30 0.60 53.49
CA GLN A 130 31.95 1.00 52.13
C GLN A 130 31.44 -0.19 51.31
N GLN A 131 32.07 -1.36 51.44
CA GLN A 131 31.59 -2.59 50.79
C GLN A 131 30.21 -3.02 51.29
N LYS A 132 29.94 -2.92 52.59
CA LYS A 132 28.61 -3.21 53.15
C LYS A 132 27.55 -2.23 52.62
N GLN A 133 27.84 -0.94 52.60
CA GLN A 133 26.94 0.07 52.05
C GLN A 133 26.68 -0.14 50.56
N ALA A 134 27.71 -0.47 49.77
CA ALA A 134 27.55 -0.78 48.35
C ALA A 134 26.66 -2.01 48.13
N LYS A 135 26.83 -3.08 48.94
CA LYS A 135 25.96 -4.27 48.88
C LYS A 135 24.50 -3.93 49.22
N LEU A 136 24.27 -3.11 50.26
CA LEU A 136 22.93 -2.67 50.61
C LEU A 136 22.28 -1.88 49.48
N LYS A 137 22.99 -0.92 48.88
CA LYS A 137 22.51 -0.16 47.72
C LYS A 137 22.15 -1.07 46.56
N GLN A 138 22.99 -2.05 46.26
CA GLN A 138 22.73 -3.02 45.19
C GLN A 138 21.46 -3.85 45.46
N ILE A 139 21.23 -4.27 46.71
CA ILE A 139 20.01 -4.99 47.11
C ILE A 139 18.77 -4.09 46.95
N PHE A 140 18.84 -2.83 47.37
CA PHE A 140 17.75 -1.87 47.20
C PHE A 140 17.42 -1.63 45.72
N GLU A 141 18.42 -1.41 44.87
CA GLU A 141 18.22 -1.24 43.42
C GLU A 141 17.58 -2.48 42.77
N GLN A 142 17.97 -3.68 43.20
CA GLN A 142 17.36 -4.92 42.72
C GLN A 142 15.90 -5.04 43.17
N HIS A 143 15.60 -4.64 44.41
CA HIS A 143 14.24 -4.67 44.93
C HIS A 143 13.33 -3.67 44.20
N GLU A 144 13.80 -2.45 43.94
CA GLU A 144 13.05 -1.46 43.16
C GLU A 144 12.77 -1.94 41.73
N LYS A 145 13.76 -2.53 41.06
CA LYS A 145 13.58 -3.14 39.73
C LYS A 145 12.54 -4.26 39.75
N PHE A 146 12.55 -5.09 40.79
CA PHE A 146 11.55 -6.14 40.95
C PHE A 146 10.14 -5.57 41.14
N ILE A 147 9.99 -4.51 41.94
CA ILE A 147 8.69 -3.82 42.13
C ILE A 147 8.20 -3.21 40.81
N GLN A 148 9.09 -2.56 40.06
CA GLN A 148 8.77 -2.00 38.75
C GLN A 148 8.31 -3.08 37.77
N GLN A 149 9.07 -4.17 37.64
CA GLN A 149 8.68 -5.31 36.79
C GLN A 149 7.35 -5.93 37.21
N LYS A 150 7.05 -6.00 38.51
CA LYS A 150 5.76 -6.50 39.00
C LYS A 150 4.60 -5.59 38.58
N ARG A 151 4.79 -4.27 38.67
CA ARG A 151 3.79 -3.27 38.22
C ARG A 151 3.58 -3.35 36.70
N GLU A 152 4.66 -3.39 35.93
CA GLU A 152 4.58 -3.53 34.46
C GLU A 152 3.84 -4.80 34.05
N ARG A 153 4.10 -5.94 34.71
CA ARG A 153 3.37 -7.19 34.47
C ARG A 153 1.88 -7.07 34.79
N GLN A 154 1.53 -6.39 35.89
CA GLN A 154 0.14 -6.14 36.25
C GLN A 154 -0.57 -5.28 35.20
N GLU A 155 0.05 -4.19 34.74
CA GLU A 155 -0.52 -3.33 33.71
C GLU A 155 -0.73 -4.08 32.38
N VAL A 156 0.23 -4.92 31.98
CA VAL A 156 0.09 -5.75 30.77
C VAL A 156 -1.04 -6.76 30.93
N PHE A 157 -1.17 -7.38 32.10
CA PHE A 157 -2.24 -8.32 32.40
C PHE A 157 -3.62 -7.64 32.37
N GLU A 158 -3.75 -6.46 32.97
CA GLU A 158 -4.99 -5.68 32.95
C GLU A 158 -5.40 -5.27 31.53
N LYS A 159 -4.45 -4.78 30.72
CA LYS A 159 -4.68 -4.45 29.30
C LYS A 159 -5.11 -5.68 28.51
N SER A 160 -4.42 -6.81 28.67
CA SER A 160 -4.78 -8.07 28.02
C SER A 160 -6.18 -8.53 28.42
N ASN A 161 -6.56 -8.41 29.69
CA ASN A 161 -7.90 -8.75 30.15
C ASN A 161 -8.97 -7.82 29.59
N GLN A 162 -8.68 -6.52 29.47
CA GLN A 162 -9.59 -5.59 28.80
C GLN A 162 -9.79 -5.98 27.34
N ASP A 163 -8.73 -6.35 26.63
CA ASP A 163 -8.83 -6.78 25.23
C ASP A 163 -9.56 -8.12 25.08
N LEU A 164 -9.33 -9.08 25.97
CA LEU A 164 -10.09 -10.33 26.03
C LEU A 164 -11.58 -10.06 26.28
N ARG A 165 -11.92 -9.14 27.18
CA ARG A 165 -13.30 -8.72 27.41
C ARG A 165 -13.93 -8.13 26.14
N LYS A 166 -13.23 -7.24 25.43
CA LYS A 166 -13.69 -6.70 24.14
C LYS A 166 -13.95 -7.83 23.14
N ILE A 167 -13.00 -8.74 22.95
CA ILE A 167 -13.13 -9.87 22.02
C ILE A 167 -14.31 -10.77 22.41
N SER A 168 -14.46 -11.10 23.70
CA SER A 168 -15.56 -11.94 24.19
C SER A 168 -16.93 -11.29 24.07
N SER A 169 -17.01 -9.95 24.12
CA SER A 169 -18.25 -9.19 23.99
C SER A 169 -18.70 -9.05 22.53
N VAL A 170 -17.76 -9.13 21.58
CA VAL A 170 -18.08 -9.05 20.16
C VAL A 170 -18.73 -10.37 19.75
N LYS A 171 -19.93 -10.25 19.20
CA LYS A 171 -20.67 -11.38 18.65
C LYS A 171 -19.90 -11.97 17.47
N PRO A 172 -19.79 -13.31 17.36
CA PRO A 172 -19.07 -13.89 16.24
C PRO A 172 -19.81 -13.63 14.91
N LEU A 173 -19.04 -13.36 13.86
CA LEU A 173 -19.51 -12.91 12.56
C LEU A 173 -20.60 -13.83 11.93
N TYR A 174 -20.51 -15.14 12.13
CA TYR A 174 -21.53 -16.07 11.60
C TYR A 174 -22.91 -15.81 12.22
N ARG A 175 -22.99 -15.48 13.52
CA ARG A 175 -24.26 -15.10 14.16
C ARG A 175 -24.77 -13.76 13.66
N GLU A 176 -23.87 -12.82 13.37
CA GLU A 176 -24.27 -11.55 12.76
C GLU A 176 -24.87 -11.77 11.36
N PHE A 177 -24.30 -12.68 10.56
CA PHE A 177 -24.85 -13.04 9.26
C PHE A 177 -26.20 -13.76 9.39
N GLU A 178 -26.35 -14.69 10.32
CA GLU A 178 -27.62 -15.38 10.61
C GLU A 178 -28.72 -14.39 11.00
N GLU A 179 -28.42 -13.42 11.88
CA GLU A 179 -29.39 -12.40 12.27
C GLU A 179 -29.74 -11.44 11.14
N ARG A 180 -28.75 -11.03 10.33
CA ARG A 180 -29.02 -10.21 9.15
C ARG A 180 -29.85 -10.97 8.12
N TYR A 181 -29.57 -12.25 7.91
CA TYR A 181 -30.33 -13.09 6.99
C TYR A 181 -31.78 -13.23 7.46
N SER A 182 -31.99 -13.56 8.74
CA SER A 182 -33.34 -13.71 9.28
C SER A 182 -34.14 -12.40 9.23
N LEU A 183 -33.52 -11.27 9.57
CA LEU A 183 -34.16 -9.95 9.55
C LEU A 183 -34.41 -9.40 8.14
N CYS A 184 -33.45 -9.52 7.23
CA CYS A 184 -33.52 -8.88 5.92
C CYS A 184 -34.14 -9.75 4.84
N ILE A 185 -34.14 -11.07 4.99
CA ILE A 185 -34.59 -12.01 3.95
C ILE A 185 -35.74 -12.85 4.47
N GLU A 186 -35.52 -13.63 5.53
CA GLU A 186 -36.52 -14.62 6.00
C GLU A 186 -37.82 -13.99 6.48
N LEU A 187 -37.75 -12.95 7.33
CA LEU A 187 -38.94 -12.26 7.85
C LEU A 187 -39.73 -11.53 6.75
N PRO A 188 -39.12 -10.72 5.87
CA PRO A 188 -39.83 -10.10 4.76
C PRO A 188 -40.48 -11.10 3.80
N GLU A 189 -39.81 -12.22 3.50
CA GLU A 189 -40.38 -13.28 2.67
C GLU A 189 -41.61 -13.92 3.33
N LEU A 190 -41.54 -14.20 4.63
CA LEU A 190 -42.68 -14.72 5.39
C LEU A 190 -43.84 -13.73 5.44
N GLU A 191 -43.57 -12.43 5.59
CA GLU A 191 -44.59 -11.39 5.51
C GLU A 191 -45.24 -11.33 4.13
N ASN A 192 -44.45 -11.39 3.06
CA ASN A 192 -44.95 -11.39 1.69
C ASN A 192 -45.82 -12.61 1.44
N ARG A 193 -45.38 -13.79 1.87
CA ARG A 193 -46.16 -15.03 1.75
C ARG A 193 -47.46 -14.97 2.55
N LYS A 194 -47.46 -14.37 3.74
CA LYS A 194 -48.69 -14.10 4.51
C LYS A 194 -49.63 -13.17 3.76
N LYS A 195 -49.10 -12.08 3.17
CA LYS A 195 -49.89 -11.14 2.35
C LYS A 195 -50.48 -11.81 1.11
N GLU A 196 -49.72 -12.64 0.41
CA GLU A 196 -50.19 -13.41 -0.74
C GLU A 196 -51.30 -14.39 -0.37
N LEU A 197 -51.13 -15.12 0.74
CA LEU A 197 -52.16 -16.02 1.25
C LEU A 197 -53.43 -15.25 1.65
N ALA A 198 -53.29 -14.08 2.28
CA ALA A 198 -54.42 -13.22 2.60
C ALA A 198 -55.15 -12.73 1.34
N LYS A 199 -54.42 -12.29 0.31
CA LYS A 199 -54.99 -11.93 -1.01
C LYS A 199 -55.71 -13.12 -1.65
N ARG A 200 -55.10 -14.31 -1.63
CA ARG A 200 -55.73 -15.54 -2.14
C ARG A 200 -57.01 -15.83 -1.39
N ARG A 201 -57.01 -15.76 -0.06
CA ARG A 201 -58.23 -15.95 0.75
C ARG A 201 -59.31 -14.94 0.35
N GLN A 202 -58.97 -13.66 0.18
CA GLN A 202 -59.91 -12.62 -0.26
C GLN A 202 -60.55 -12.93 -1.62
N LEU A 203 -59.82 -13.53 -2.56
CA LEU A 203 -60.37 -13.93 -3.87
C LEU A 203 -61.44 -15.02 -3.76
N PHE A 204 -61.37 -15.87 -2.73
CA PHE A 204 -62.35 -16.93 -2.48
C PHE A 204 -63.47 -16.51 -1.52
N VAL A 205 -63.42 -15.29 -0.95
CA VAL A 205 -64.52 -14.77 -0.15
C VAL A 205 -65.67 -14.41 -1.10
N PRO A 206 -66.90 -14.92 -0.86
CA PRO A 206 -68.07 -14.53 -1.64
C PRO A 206 -68.26 -13.01 -1.60
N ILE A 207 -68.41 -12.40 -2.78
CA ILE A 207 -68.55 -10.95 -2.90
C ILE A 207 -69.90 -10.53 -2.30
N SER A 208 -69.88 -9.62 -1.33
CA SER A 208 -71.10 -9.08 -0.73
C SER A 208 -71.85 -8.19 -1.71
N THR A 209 -73.19 -8.18 -1.64
CA THR A 209 -74.02 -7.27 -2.45
C THR A 209 -73.68 -5.80 -2.20
N LYS A 210 -73.22 -5.46 -0.99
CA LYS A 210 -72.72 -4.12 -0.64
C LYS A 210 -71.46 -3.77 -1.42
N ASP A 211 -70.53 -4.72 -1.58
CA ASP A 211 -69.28 -4.50 -2.30
C ASP A 211 -69.51 -4.32 -3.79
N ILE A 212 -70.45 -5.07 -4.37
CA ILE A 212 -70.90 -4.89 -5.77
C ILE A 212 -71.47 -3.48 -5.98
N SER A 213 -72.32 -3.02 -5.05
CA SER A 213 -72.89 -1.67 -5.08
C SER A 213 -71.80 -0.59 -4.96
N MET A 214 -70.84 -0.75 -4.06
CA MET A 214 -69.71 0.18 -3.94
C MET A 214 -68.82 0.18 -5.18
N HIS A 215 -68.51 -0.98 -5.75
CA HIS A 215 -67.74 -1.09 -6.98
C HIS A 215 -68.46 -0.38 -8.13
N LYS A 216 -69.78 -0.56 -8.27
CA LYS A 216 -70.59 0.15 -9.27
C LYS A 216 -70.47 1.67 -9.11
N LYS A 217 -70.64 2.20 -7.89
CA LYS A 217 -70.49 3.63 -7.61
C LYS A 217 -69.09 4.15 -7.92
N ASN A 218 -68.04 3.40 -7.55
CA ASN A 218 -66.66 3.77 -7.83
C ASN A 218 -66.39 3.75 -9.34
N TYR A 219 -66.91 2.75 -10.05
CA TYR A 219 -66.79 2.66 -11.50
C TYR A 219 -67.46 3.84 -12.21
N GLU A 220 -68.70 4.20 -11.81
CA GLU A 220 -69.42 5.38 -12.29
C GLU A 220 -68.60 6.66 -12.05
N LYS A 221 -68.05 6.86 -10.85
CA LYS A 221 -67.14 7.98 -10.56
C LYS A 221 -65.91 7.99 -11.47
N THR A 222 -65.26 6.84 -11.68
CA THR A 222 -64.09 6.78 -12.57
C THR A 222 -64.43 7.08 -14.03
N LEU A 223 -65.66 6.76 -14.47
CA LEU A 223 -66.16 7.15 -15.78
C LEU A 223 -66.39 8.66 -15.85
N GLU A 224 -67.05 9.24 -14.86
CA GLU A 224 -67.26 10.69 -14.75
C GLU A 224 -65.93 11.45 -14.76
N GLU A 225 -64.93 10.99 -14.01
CA GLU A 225 -63.59 11.58 -14.01
C GLU A 225 -62.91 11.51 -15.38
N LYS A 226 -63.04 10.37 -16.08
CA LYS A 226 -62.48 10.21 -17.43
C LYS A 226 -63.19 11.13 -18.43
N GLU A 227 -64.50 11.28 -18.33
CA GLU A 227 -65.27 12.19 -19.17
C GLU A 227 -64.93 13.65 -18.87
N ALA A 228 -64.79 14.03 -17.60
CA ALA A 228 -64.35 15.35 -17.20
C ALA A 228 -62.96 15.68 -17.77
N LYS A 229 -61.99 14.76 -17.62
CA LYS A 229 -60.65 14.91 -18.22
C LYS A 229 -60.70 15.01 -19.74
N ARG A 230 -61.60 14.29 -20.41
CA ARG A 230 -61.80 14.39 -21.86
C ARG A 230 -62.37 15.74 -22.27
N LYS A 231 -63.38 16.24 -21.55
CA LYS A 231 -63.98 17.56 -21.77
C LYS A 231 -62.96 18.68 -21.54
N GLU A 232 -62.15 18.57 -20.49
CA GLU A 232 -61.07 19.51 -20.18
C GLU A 232 -60.03 19.55 -21.31
N LYS A 233 -59.56 18.38 -21.78
CA LYS A 233 -58.65 18.31 -22.94
C LYS A 233 -59.24 18.94 -24.19
N LEU A 234 -60.51 18.65 -24.50
CA LEU A 234 -61.19 19.25 -25.66
C LEU A 234 -61.36 20.77 -25.51
N ALA A 235 -61.63 21.27 -24.31
CA ALA A 235 -61.70 22.70 -24.03
C ALA A 235 -60.32 23.37 -24.15
N GLY A 236 -59.26 22.71 -23.72
CA GLY A 236 -57.88 23.14 -23.93
C GLY A 236 -57.54 23.26 -25.42
N MET A 237 -57.80 22.22 -26.20
CA MET A 237 -57.56 22.22 -27.66
C MET A 237 -58.31 23.37 -28.36
N LYS A 238 -59.56 23.64 -28.01
CA LYS A 238 -60.33 24.76 -28.59
C LYS A 238 -59.70 26.12 -28.29
N LYS A 239 -59.14 26.33 -27.10
CA LYS A 239 -58.46 27.58 -26.74
C LYS A 239 -57.16 27.73 -27.53
N ASP A 240 -56.40 26.65 -27.67
CA ASP A 240 -55.16 26.64 -28.45
C ASP A 240 -55.42 26.92 -29.94
N ASP A 241 -56.48 26.33 -30.51
CA ASP A 241 -56.92 26.59 -31.88
C ASP A 241 -57.32 28.07 -32.08
N GLN A 242 -58.00 28.68 -31.11
CA GLN A 242 -58.36 30.10 -31.15
C GLN A 242 -57.12 31.02 -31.08
N ILE A 243 -56.16 30.71 -30.19
CA ILE A 243 -54.90 31.45 -30.07
C ILE A 243 -54.09 31.31 -31.36
N TYR A 244 -54.00 30.10 -31.92
CA TYR A 244 -53.30 29.84 -33.17
C TYR A 244 -53.93 30.59 -34.34
N ALA A 245 -55.26 30.57 -34.47
CA ALA A 245 -55.98 31.30 -35.52
C ALA A 245 -55.76 32.83 -35.42
N GLY A 246 -55.82 33.39 -34.20
CA GLY A 246 -55.53 34.81 -33.96
C GLY A 246 -54.10 35.19 -34.35
N ASN A 247 -53.12 34.37 -33.96
CA ASN A 247 -51.72 34.60 -34.28
C ASN A 247 -51.43 34.43 -35.78
N MET A 248 -52.04 33.43 -36.44
CA MET A 248 -51.90 33.21 -37.89
C MET A 248 -52.34 34.44 -38.70
N ASN A 249 -53.42 35.11 -38.29
CA ASN A 249 -53.90 36.31 -38.98
C ASN A 249 -52.93 37.49 -38.84
N PHE A 250 -52.31 37.64 -37.66
CA PHE A 250 -51.27 38.66 -37.44
C PHE A 250 -50.03 38.42 -38.31
N TYR A 251 -49.54 37.19 -38.40
CA TYR A 251 -48.38 36.86 -39.24
C TYR A 251 -48.70 36.95 -40.74
N LYS A 252 -49.89 36.55 -41.17
CA LYS A 252 -50.32 36.69 -42.58
C LYS A 252 -50.31 38.14 -43.04
N ALA A 253 -50.83 39.06 -42.22
CA ALA A 253 -50.82 40.49 -42.53
C ALA A 253 -49.38 41.02 -42.68
N LYS A 254 -48.49 40.66 -41.75
CA LYS A 254 -47.08 41.08 -41.79
C LYS A 254 -46.32 40.51 -42.99
N ILE A 255 -46.57 39.26 -43.36
CA ILE A 255 -45.97 38.64 -44.55
C ILE A 255 -46.46 39.35 -45.83
N TYR A 256 -47.74 39.69 -45.89
CA TYR A 256 -48.31 40.41 -47.03
C TYR A 256 -47.71 41.81 -47.19
N ASP A 257 -47.53 42.55 -46.09
CA ASP A 257 -46.90 43.87 -46.12
C ASP A 257 -45.44 43.81 -46.59
N VAL A 258 -44.68 42.81 -46.14
CA VAL A 258 -43.30 42.58 -46.59
C VAL A 258 -43.25 42.20 -48.07
N ALA A 259 -44.14 41.31 -48.54
CA ALA A 259 -44.22 40.94 -49.95
C ALA A 259 -44.57 42.16 -50.83
N LYS A 260 -45.53 42.98 -50.39
CA LYS A 260 -45.94 44.19 -51.10
C LYS A 260 -44.83 45.26 -51.15
N GLN A 261 -43.99 45.36 -50.14
CA GLN A 261 -42.80 46.21 -50.17
C GLN A 261 -41.76 45.70 -51.16
N ALA A 262 -41.47 44.40 -51.15
CA ALA A 262 -40.53 43.78 -52.08
C ALA A 262 -40.98 43.93 -53.56
N ASP A 263 -42.27 43.78 -53.84
CA ASP A 263 -42.83 43.97 -55.20
C ASP A 263 -42.68 45.42 -55.67
N LYS A 264 -42.86 46.40 -54.78
CA LYS A 264 -42.65 47.83 -55.09
C LYS A 264 -41.18 48.13 -55.37
N GLU A 265 -40.27 47.63 -54.56
CA GLU A 265 -38.82 47.80 -54.76
C GLU A 265 -38.37 47.18 -56.08
N GLN A 266 -38.88 45.98 -56.42
CA GLN A 266 -38.59 45.35 -57.72
C GLN A 266 -39.13 46.17 -58.89
N ALA A 267 -40.33 46.73 -58.78
CA ALA A 267 -40.91 47.60 -59.80
C ALA A 267 -40.06 48.87 -60.01
N GLU A 268 -39.59 49.53 -58.94
CA GLU A 268 -38.71 50.70 -59.03
C GLU A 268 -37.34 50.36 -59.66
N ILE A 269 -36.76 49.20 -59.32
CA ILE A 269 -35.51 48.73 -59.94
C ILE A 269 -35.69 48.51 -61.44
N LEU A 270 -36.81 47.90 -61.85
CA LEU A 270 -37.13 47.68 -63.26
C LEU A 270 -37.31 49.01 -64.00
N GLU A 271 -38.05 49.95 -63.42
CA GLU A 271 -38.26 51.27 -64.01
C GLU A 271 -36.93 52.03 -64.18
N ASN A 272 -36.05 51.98 -63.18
CA ASN A 272 -34.72 52.58 -63.25
C ASN A 272 -33.84 51.91 -64.31
N ARG A 273 -33.91 50.58 -64.45
CA ARG A 273 -33.22 49.84 -65.53
C ARG A 273 -33.74 50.23 -66.91
N GLU A 274 -35.04 50.44 -67.07
CA GLU A 274 -35.60 50.91 -68.34
C GLU A 274 -35.16 52.33 -68.66
N LYS A 275 -35.15 53.24 -67.67
CA LYS A 275 -34.65 54.61 -67.83
C LYS A 275 -33.17 54.63 -68.24
N THR A 276 -32.32 53.82 -67.62
CA THR A 276 -30.90 53.73 -68.01
C THR A 276 -30.71 53.11 -69.38
N ARG A 277 -31.48 52.07 -69.73
CA ARG A 277 -31.48 51.47 -71.06
C ARG A 277 -31.88 52.49 -72.13
N LYS A 278 -32.95 53.27 -71.94
CA LYS A 278 -33.37 54.33 -72.87
C LYS A 278 -32.26 55.36 -73.08
N LYS A 279 -31.63 55.83 -72.00
CA LYS A 279 -30.48 56.76 -72.07
C LYS A 279 -29.28 56.16 -72.84
N LEU A 280 -28.98 54.88 -72.66
CA LEU A 280 -27.91 54.20 -73.39
C LEU A 280 -28.22 54.06 -74.88
N VAL A 281 -29.47 53.76 -75.23
CA VAL A 281 -29.92 53.70 -76.63
C VAL A 281 -29.82 55.08 -77.29
N GLU A 282 -30.25 56.14 -76.60
CA GLU A 282 -30.12 57.51 -77.08
C GLU A 282 -28.65 57.90 -77.30
N LYS A 283 -27.75 57.60 -76.33
CA LYS A 283 -26.31 57.83 -76.49
C LYS A 283 -25.72 57.03 -77.65
N SER A 284 -26.12 55.78 -77.80
CA SER A 284 -25.68 54.94 -78.92
C SER A 284 -26.17 55.49 -80.26
N ARG A 285 -27.38 56.04 -80.31
CA ARG A 285 -27.93 56.67 -81.51
C ARG A 285 -27.18 57.96 -81.84
N GLN A 286 -26.95 58.83 -80.86
CA GLN A 286 -26.15 60.06 -81.03
C GLN A 286 -24.74 59.71 -81.52
N TYR A 287 -24.10 58.71 -80.92
CA TYR A 287 -22.80 58.24 -81.38
C TYR A 287 -22.85 57.68 -82.81
N GLY A 288 -23.88 56.89 -83.14
CA GLY A 288 -24.10 56.38 -84.49
C GLY A 288 -24.31 57.48 -85.53
N GLU A 289 -25.05 58.53 -85.18
CA GLU A 289 -25.26 59.72 -86.02
C GLU A 289 -23.91 60.45 -86.25
N ILE A 290 -23.13 60.68 -85.20
CA ILE A 290 -21.77 61.27 -85.30
C ILE A 290 -20.85 60.41 -86.17
N VAL A 291 -20.83 59.09 -85.95
CA VAL A 291 -20.01 58.17 -86.75
C VAL A 291 -20.44 58.17 -88.21
N TYR A 292 -21.74 58.22 -88.49
CA TYR A 292 -22.25 58.28 -89.86
C TYR A 292 -21.92 59.60 -90.57
N GLU A 293 -21.92 60.72 -89.84
CA GLU A 293 -21.47 62.02 -90.34
C GLU A 293 -19.98 62.01 -90.70
N ILE A 294 -19.14 61.43 -89.85
CA ILE A 294 -17.67 61.36 -90.08
C ILE A 294 -17.32 60.32 -91.15
N TYR A 295 -17.99 59.17 -91.13
CA TYR A 295 -17.68 58.01 -91.96
C TYR A 295 -18.87 57.63 -92.83
N ARG A 296 -19.33 58.54 -93.69
CA ARG A 296 -20.43 58.24 -94.61
C ARG A 296 -20.01 57.13 -95.58
N PRO A 297 -20.59 55.92 -95.50
CA PRO A 297 -20.11 54.81 -96.32
C PRO A 297 -20.49 55.04 -97.78
N VAL A 298 -19.50 55.00 -98.67
CA VAL A 298 -19.72 55.03 -100.12
C VAL A 298 -20.27 53.66 -100.54
N VAL A 299 -21.59 53.49 -100.45
CA VAL A 299 -22.26 52.26 -100.89
C VAL A 299 -22.35 52.27 -102.41
N LYS A 300 -21.51 51.47 -103.07
CA LYS A 300 -21.67 51.13 -104.48
C LYS A 300 -22.98 50.33 -104.65
N VAL A 301 -23.88 50.84 -105.50
CA VAL A 301 -25.30 50.42 -105.66
C VAL A 301 -25.48 48.92 -105.91
N GLU A 302 -24.48 48.23 -106.44
CA GLU A 302 -24.56 46.81 -106.81
C GLU A 302 -24.60 45.85 -105.60
N LYS A 303 -24.09 46.24 -104.43
CA LYS A 303 -24.02 45.35 -103.24
C LYS A 303 -25.27 45.39 -102.34
N SER A 304 -26.19 46.34 -102.52
CA SER A 304 -27.43 46.42 -101.72
C SER A 304 -28.53 45.50 -102.23
N ILE A 305 -28.49 45.09 -103.50
CA ILE A 305 -29.50 44.22 -104.11
C ILE A 305 -29.33 42.76 -103.63
N GLU A 306 -28.09 42.23 -103.61
CA GLU A 306 -27.81 40.85 -103.15
C GLU A 306 -28.19 40.56 -101.68
N LYS A 307 -28.21 41.59 -100.82
CA LYS A 307 -28.56 41.43 -99.40
C LYS A 307 -30.07 41.34 -99.17
N ASN A 308 -30.89 41.93 -100.04
CA ASN A 308 -32.35 41.84 -99.94
C ASN A 308 -32.87 40.46 -100.35
N GLU A 309 -32.28 39.83 -101.38
CA GLU A 309 -32.71 38.51 -101.85
C GLU A 309 -32.45 37.41 -100.81
N LYS A 310 -31.29 37.43 -100.13
CA LYS A 310 -30.94 36.45 -99.08
C LYS A 310 -31.76 36.60 -97.79
N GLY A 311 -32.45 37.73 -97.60
CA GLY A 311 -33.32 37.99 -96.45
C GLY A 311 -34.69 37.32 -96.58
N ILE A 312 -35.25 37.32 -97.79
CA ILE A 312 -36.61 36.81 -98.09
C ILE A 312 -36.65 35.27 -98.03
N GLU A 313 -35.62 34.58 -98.52
CA GLU A 313 -35.58 33.09 -98.44
C GLU A 313 -35.58 32.52 -97.02
N LYS A 314 -35.13 33.29 -96.02
CA LYS A 314 -35.05 32.83 -94.62
C LYS A 314 -36.37 33.01 -93.86
N SER A 315 -37.23 33.94 -94.25
CA SER A 315 -38.57 34.10 -93.66
C SER A 315 -39.51 32.99 -94.08
N ASP A 316 -39.45 32.56 -95.34
CA ASP A 316 -40.40 31.59 -95.90
C ASP A 316 -40.23 30.19 -95.28
N LYS A 317 -38.97 29.77 -95.03
CA LYS A 317 -38.64 28.50 -94.37
C LYS A 317 -39.15 28.41 -92.92
N LYS A 318 -39.40 29.53 -92.23
CA LYS A 318 -39.95 29.54 -90.86
C LYS A 318 -41.47 29.37 -90.84
N ILE A 319 -42.18 29.92 -91.83
CA ILE A 319 -43.64 29.86 -91.91
C ILE A 319 -44.09 28.41 -92.19
N GLU A 320 -43.37 27.70 -93.04
CA GLU A 320 -43.70 26.32 -93.43
C GLU A 320 -43.54 25.31 -92.28
N LYS A 321 -42.56 25.55 -91.40
CA LYS A 321 -42.32 24.72 -90.20
C LYS A 321 -43.41 24.88 -89.13
N TYR A 322 -44.08 26.04 -89.08
CA TYR A 322 -45.17 26.31 -88.14
C TYR A 322 -46.47 25.63 -88.57
N LYS A 323 -46.77 25.59 -89.88
CA LYS A 323 -47.97 24.92 -90.42
C LYS A 323 -48.01 23.41 -90.13
N LYS A 324 -46.89 22.70 -90.31
CA LYS A 324 -46.79 21.25 -90.02
C LYS A 324 -47.09 20.87 -88.56
N ARG A 325 -46.88 21.77 -87.59
CA ARG A 325 -47.13 21.50 -86.15
C ARG A 325 -48.59 21.67 -85.74
N VAL A 326 -49.39 22.37 -86.53
CA VAL A 326 -50.82 22.60 -86.24
C VAL A 326 -51.64 21.40 -86.73
N GLU A 327 -51.34 20.87 -87.92
CA GLU A 327 -52.03 19.70 -88.50
C GLU A 327 -51.85 18.40 -87.66
N GLU A 328 -50.72 18.25 -86.98
CA GLU A 328 -50.42 17.07 -86.14
C GLU A 328 -51.22 17.04 -84.81
N LYS A 329 -51.76 18.19 -84.38
CA LYS A 329 -52.55 18.30 -83.14
C LYS A 329 -54.06 18.11 -83.36
N GLU A 330 -54.56 18.32 -84.57
CA GLU A 330 -55.99 18.22 -84.90
C GLU A 330 -56.45 16.78 -85.19
N SER A 331 -55.53 15.85 -85.48
CA SER A 331 -55.86 14.45 -85.79
C SER A 331 -56.01 13.50 -84.58
N LYS A 332 -55.87 13.99 -83.33
CA LYS A 332 -55.89 13.14 -82.11
C LYS A 332 -56.99 13.45 -81.07
N SER A 333 -58.00 14.27 -81.38
CA SER A 333 -59.11 14.53 -80.45
C SER A 333 -60.48 14.22 -81.05
N VAL A 334 -60.81 12.94 -81.20
CA VAL A 334 -62.19 12.47 -81.42
C VAL A 334 -62.52 11.47 -80.31
N GLY A 335 -63.52 11.82 -79.49
CA GLY A 335 -64.33 10.84 -78.76
C GLY A 335 -64.12 10.71 -77.25
N LYS A 336 -64.68 11.66 -76.47
CA LYS A 336 -65.48 11.33 -75.27
C LYS A 336 -66.22 12.56 -74.75
N SER A 337 -67.46 12.71 -75.20
CA SER A 337 -68.51 13.45 -74.51
C SER A 337 -69.25 12.48 -73.59
N PHE A 338 -69.30 12.78 -72.28
CA PHE A 338 -70.28 12.20 -71.36
C PHE A 338 -70.65 13.25 -70.31
N SER A 339 -71.92 13.23 -69.97
CA SER A 339 -72.74 14.32 -69.44
C SER A 339 -73.01 14.24 -67.94
N GLN A 340 -73.17 15.43 -67.36
CA GLN A 340 -73.97 15.80 -66.18
C GLN A 340 -73.54 15.40 -64.74
N PRO A 341 -73.99 16.19 -63.73
CA PRO A 341 -73.34 16.38 -62.44
C PRO A 341 -74.08 15.69 -61.30
N GLU A 342 -73.41 14.83 -60.54
CA GLU A 342 -73.94 14.36 -59.26
C GLU A 342 -72.82 13.75 -58.41
N LEU A 343 -72.99 13.84 -57.09
CA LEU A 343 -72.12 13.36 -56.01
C LEU A 343 -70.96 14.26 -55.55
N GLN A 344 -71.33 15.27 -54.77
CA GLN A 344 -70.62 15.58 -53.53
C GLN A 344 -70.73 14.38 -52.58
N GLN A 345 -69.78 13.44 -52.60
CA GLN A 345 -69.50 12.54 -51.45
C GLN A 345 -68.23 11.67 -51.55
N GLU A 346 -67.45 11.67 -52.64
CA GLU A 346 -66.30 10.74 -52.76
C GLU A 346 -64.89 11.35 -52.60
N GLU A 347 -64.74 12.67 -52.49
CA GLU A 347 -63.40 13.26 -52.33
C GLU A 347 -62.82 13.22 -50.91
N GLU A 348 -63.64 12.94 -49.87
CA GLU A 348 -63.13 12.79 -48.50
C GLU A 348 -62.63 11.37 -48.17
N GLU A 349 -63.14 10.32 -48.83
CA GLU A 349 -62.70 8.94 -48.56
C GLU A 349 -61.36 8.57 -49.23
N GLY A 350 -60.94 9.30 -50.27
CA GLY A 350 -59.70 9.08 -51.00
C GLY A 350 -58.42 9.54 -50.27
N MET A 351 -58.52 10.50 -49.35
CA MET A 351 -57.37 11.03 -48.61
C MET A 351 -57.12 10.36 -47.25
N GLN A 352 -58.11 9.71 -46.64
CA GLN A 352 -57.92 9.04 -45.34
C GLN A 352 -57.29 7.63 -45.45
N LYS A 353 -57.40 6.94 -46.59
CA LYS A 353 -56.85 5.58 -46.77
C LYS A 353 -55.34 5.52 -47.03
N ARG A 354 -54.63 6.66 -47.19
CA ARG A 354 -53.15 6.70 -47.30
C ARG A 354 -52.40 6.90 -45.97
N TYR A 355 -53.09 7.20 -44.87
CA TYR A 355 -52.44 7.48 -43.57
C TYR A 355 -52.49 6.32 -42.55
N PHE A 356 -53.14 5.20 -42.84
CA PHE A 356 -53.32 4.09 -41.88
C PHE A 356 -52.67 2.77 -42.30
N LYS A 357 -51.48 2.80 -42.92
CA LYS A 357 -50.72 1.56 -43.21
C LYS A 357 -49.25 1.62 -42.80
N LYS A 358 -48.98 1.98 -41.53
CA LYS A 358 -47.87 1.43 -40.74
C LYS A 358 -47.88 2.03 -39.34
N LYS A 359 -48.30 1.24 -38.35
CA LYS A 359 -47.74 1.11 -36.99
C LYS A 359 -48.82 0.67 -36.03
N VAL A 360 -48.97 -0.65 -35.84
CA VAL A 360 -49.10 -1.26 -34.52
C VAL A 360 -48.55 -2.68 -34.64
N HIS A 361 -47.31 -2.88 -34.18
CA HIS A 361 -46.94 -4.00 -33.32
C HIS A 361 -45.43 -4.00 -33.05
N LYS A 362 -45.07 -3.48 -31.88
CA LYS A 362 -44.32 -4.13 -30.80
C LYS A 362 -43.39 -3.13 -30.15
N ASP A 363 -43.92 -2.49 -29.11
CA ASP A 363 -43.11 -2.22 -27.93
C ASP A 363 -42.83 -3.58 -27.29
N ASP A 364 -41.57 -3.99 -27.34
CA ASP A 364 -40.88 -4.58 -26.20
C ASP A 364 -39.38 -4.50 -26.49
N GLU A 365 -38.66 -3.99 -25.49
CA GLU A 365 -37.20 -4.03 -25.33
C GLU A 365 -36.33 -2.87 -25.90
N LYS A 366 -36.04 -1.95 -24.97
CA LYS A 366 -34.68 -1.53 -24.56
C LYS A 366 -33.85 -0.68 -25.54
N ASN A 367 -33.89 0.63 -25.29
CA ASN A 367 -32.74 1.52 -25.11
C ASN A 367 -31.50 1.26 -25.98
N GLY A 368 -31.60 1.55 -27.26
CA GLY A 368 -30.46 1.79 -28.15
C GLY A 368 -30.42 3.26 -28.57
N VAL A 369 -29.74 4.11 -27.79
CA VAL A 369 -29.39 5.47 -28.23
C VAL A 369 -28.33 5.35 -29.31
N SER A 370 -28.73 5.36 -30.58
CA SER A 370 -27.77 5.44 -31.70
C SER A 370 -27.32 6.91 -31.87
N VAL A 371 -26.23 7.26 -31.19
CA VAL A 371 -25.50 8.50 -31.45
C VAL A 371 -24.80 8.37 -32.81
N ARG A 372 -25.07 9.33 -33.70
CA ARG A 372 -24.31 9.57 -34.95
C ARG A 372 -22.81 9.52 -34.66
N THR A 373 -22.11 8.57 -35.27
CA THR A 373 -20.64 8.57 -35.34
C THR A 373 -20.18 9.68 -36.28
N GLY A 374 -20.02 10.87 -35.72
CA GLY A 374 -19.11 11.88 -36.27
C GLY A 374 -17.68 11.40 -36.07
N SER A 375 -16.93 11.36 -37.17
CA SER A 375 -15.51 11.05 -37.21
C SER A 375 -14.71 12.03 -36.35
N THR A 376 -14.19 11.58 -35.22
CA THR A 376 -13.05 12.20 -34.57
C THR A 376 -12.03 11.12 -34.23
N ASN A 377 -10.86 11.28 -34.84
CA ASN A 377 -9.65 10.53 -34.52
C ASN A 377 -9.30 10.75 -33.04
N ILE A 378 -9.69 9.82 -32.17
CA ILE A 378 -9.12 9.70 -30.84
C ILE A 378 -8.48 8.32 -30.76
N ARG A 379 -7.15 8.32 -30.80
CA ARG A 379 -6.33 7.14 -30.51
C ARG A 379 -6.63 6.68 -29.09
N VAL A 380 -7.42 5.61 -28.96
CA VAL A 380 -7.56 4.88 -27.70
C VAL A 380 -6.31 4.01 -27.53
N PRO A 381 -5.60 4.09 -26.39
CA PRO A 381 -4.46 3.21 -26.13
C PRO A 381 -4.95 1.77 -26.01
N ARG A 382 -4.30 0.86 -26.75
CA ARG A 382 -4.46 -0.59 -26.63
C ARG A 382 -4.38 -0.98 -25.16
N LYS A 383 -5.44 -1.59 -24.62
CA LYS A 383 -5.35 -2.35 -23.37
C LYS A 383 -4.37 -3.49 -23.60
N LEU A 384 -3.19 -3.38 -23.00
CA LEU A 384 -2.22 -4.46 -22.92
C LEU A 384 -2.88 -5.59 -22.12
N SER A 385 -3.01 -6.75 -22.77
CA SER A 385 -3.38 -8.01 -22.16
C SER A 385 -2.46 -8.32 -20.99
N ALA A 386 -3.04 -8.46 -19.80
CA ALA A 386 -2.36 -8.63 -18.52
C ALA A 386 -1.88 -10.08 -18.25
N ASP A 387 -1.53 -10.83 -19.30
CA ASP A 387 -1.11 -12.24 -19.19
C ASP A 387 0.26 -12.47 -19.83
N MET A 388 1.27 -11.72 -19.37
CA MET A 388 2.65 -12.18 -19.49
C MET A 388 3.26 -12.27 -18.09
N PRO A 389 3.66 -13.48 -17.63
CA PRO A 389 4.38 -13.63 -16.38
C PRO A 389 5.73 -12.94 -16.55
N ILE A 390 5.88 -11.78 -15.89
CA ILE A 390 7.18 -11.15 -15.70
C ILE A 390 8.02 -12.17 -14.92
N LYS A 391 8.98 -12.80 -15.60
CA LYS A 391 10.05 -13.57 -14.96
C LYS A 391 10.91 -12.60 -14.18
N ASP A 392 10.50 -12.28 -12.96
CA ASP A 392 11.36 -11.62 -11.99
C ASP A 392 12.48 -12.60 -11.61
N ASN A 393 13.63 -12.42 -12.26
CA ASN A 393 14.90 -13.05 -11.91
C ASN A 393 15.49 -12.49 -10.60
N SER A 394 14.65 -12.01 -9.66
CA SER A 394 15.12 -11.70 -8.31
C SER A 394 15.00 -12.98 -7.48
N PHE A 395 16.09 -13.77 -7.46
CA PHE A 395 16.22 -14.85 -6.51
C PHE A 395 16.31 -14.25 -5.11
N ASP A 396 15.16 -14.11 -4.44
CA ASP A 396 15.11 -13.69 -3.05
C ASP A 396 15.68 -14.81 -2.18
N TYR A 397 16.98 -14.70 -1.92
CA TYR A 397 17.75 -15.62 -1.09
C TYR A 397 17.15 -15.78 0.32
N LEU A 398 16.45 -14.76 0.82
CA LEU A 398 15.76 -14.81 2.11
C LEU A 398 14.42 -15.55 1.99
N ALA A 399 13.68 -15.38 0.90
CA ALA A 399 12.50 -16.20 0.62
C ALA A 399 12.88 -17.68 0.45
N TYR A 400 13.97 -17.98 -0.25
CA TYR A 400 14.51 -19.34 -0.38
C TYR A 400 14.91 -19.92 0.98
N LYS A 401 15.58 -19.16 1.85
CA LYS A 401 15.90 -19.59 3.23
C LYS A 401 14.67 -19.75 4.12
N ARG A 402 13.64 -18.92 3.96
CA ARG A 402 12.35 -19.07 4.67
C ARG A 402 11.62 -20.32 4.19
N LYS A 403 11.66 -20.61 2.89
CA LYS A 403 11.10 -21.82 2.30
C LYS A 403 11.83 -23.06 2.78
N ILE A 404 13.17 -23.07 2.81
CA ILE A 404 13.96 -24.15 3.46
C ILE A 404 13.62 -24.32 4.93
N LYS A 405 13.34 -23.24 5.67
CA LYS A 405 12.91 -23.32 7.08
C LYS A 405 11.47 -23.79 7.25
N ALA A 406 10.57 -23.44 6.33
CA ALA A 406 9.17 -23.81 6.36
C ALA A 406 8.96 -25.26 5.88
N ASP A 407 9.69 -25.68 4.84
CA ASP A 407 9.74 -27.03 4.30
C ASP A 407 10.54 -28.00 5.20
N ASN A 408 11.24 -27.47 6.22
CA ASN A 408 11.72 -28.23 7.37
C ASN A 408 10.86 -27.90 8.62
N PRO A 409 9.56 -28.26 8.63
CA PRO A 409 8.79 -28.16 9.85
C PRO A 409 9.42 -29.15 10.82
N ILE A 410 9.96 -28.61 11.93
CA ILE A 410 10.63 -29.39 12.98
C ILE A 410 12.03 -29.83 12.50
N ARG A 411 13.09 -29.36 13.19
CA ARG A 411 14.34 -30.13 13.28
C ARG A 411 13.89 -31.55 13.56
N LYS A 412 13.97 -32.44 12.55
CA LYS A 412 13.53 -33.84 12.64
C LYS A 412 13.76 -34.30 14.07
N SER A 413 12.70 -34.70 14.75
CA SER A 413 12.83 -35.48 15.97
C SER A 413 13.91 -36.50 15.66
N ILE A 414 15.09 -36.31 16.27
CA ILE A 414 16.17 -37.27 16.14
C ILE A 414 15.52 -38.54 16.66
N LYS A 415 15.41 -39.55 15.79
CA LYS A 415 14.88 -40.85 16.20
C LYS A 415 15.69 -41.22 17.44
N GLU A 416 15.02 -41.49 18.56
CA GLU A 416 15.61 -41.61 19.91
C GLU A 416 16.71 -42.69 20.04
N ASP A 417 17.05 -43.35 18.94
CA ASP A 417 17.84 -44.57 18.86
C ASP A 417 19.11 -44.45 17.99
N GLU A 418 19.45 -43.30 17.40
CA GLU A 418 20.65 -43.20 16.55
C GLU A 418 21.95 -43.56 17.29
N TRP A 419 22.05 -43.26 18.59
CA TRP A 419 23.21 -43.64 19.40
C TRP A 419 23.16 -45.11 19.83
N LYS A 420 21.96 -45.71 19.97
CA LYS A 420 21.82 -47.14 20.28
C LYS A 420 22.29 -48.01 19.14
N VAL A 421 22.00 -47.60 17.90
CA VAL A 421 22.48 -48.29 16.69
C VAL A 421 24.00 -48.38 16.69
N ILE A 422 24.70 -47.31 17.08
CA ILE A 422 26.17 -47.31 17.16
C ILE A 422 26.67 -48.26 18.27
N VAL A 423 25.95 -48.35 19.39
CA VAL A 423 26.29 -49.26 20.51
C VAL A 423 26.07 -50.72 20.14
N GLU A 424 25.04 -51.02 19.36
CA GLU A 424 24.67 -52.40 18.98
C GLU A 424 25.40 -52.89 17.72
N ASP A 425 25.95 -51.98 16.90
CA ASP A 425 26.65 -52.36 15.68
C ASP A 425 27.99 -53.04 16.01
N ALA A 426 28.07 -54.32 15.66
CA ALA A 426 29.26 -55.17 15.81
C ALA A 426 30.27 -54.99 14.66
N SER A 427 29.90 -54.30 13.58
CA SER A 427 30.75 -54.10 12.40
C SER A 427 31.80 -52.99 12.56
N ILE A 428 31.63 -52.14 13.57
CA ILE A 428 32.48 -50.96 13.80
C ILE A 428 33.60 -51.31 14.77
N SER A 429 34.85 -50.96 14.38
CA SER A 429 36.03 -51.08 15.25
C SER A 429 35.82 -50.38 16.60
N PRO A 430 36.23 -50.96 17.75
CA PRO A 430 36.00 -50.38 19.08
C PRO A 430 36.47 -48.93 19.22
N LYS A 431 37.65 -48.60 18.64
CA LYS A 431 38.19 -47.24 18.65
C LYS A 431 37.35 -46.24 17.85
N ASP A 432 36.78 -46.67 16.73
CA ASP A 432 35.94 -45.80 15.90
C ASP A 432 34.52 -45.69 16.49
N LYS A 433 34.04 -46.76 17.12
CA LYS A 433 32.81 -46.80 17.91
C LYS A 433 32.85 -45.78 19.05
N LEU A 434 33.95 -45.73 19.81
CA LEU A 434 34.17 -44.71 20.85
C LEU A 434 34.13 -43.28 20.28
N LYS A 435 34.82 -43.01 19.16
CA LYS A 435 34.80 -41.67 18.52
C LYS A 435 33.40 -41.28 18.02
N LEU A 436 32.67 -42.22 17.43
CA LEU A 436 31.29 -42.02 16.97
C LEU A 436 30.36 -41.73 18.15
N MET A 437 30.48 -42.49 19.23
CA MET A 437 29.73 -42.27 20.47
C MET A 437 30.07 -40.92 21.11
N GLU A 438 31.34 -40.53 21.17
CA GLU A 438 31.76 -39.23 21.71
C GLU A 438 31.16 -38.07 20.89
N SER A 439 31.16 -38.20 19.56
CA SER A 439 30.56 -37.21 18.64
C SER A 439 29.05 -37.10 18.86
N GLN A 440 28.34 -38.22 18.99
CA GLN A 440 26.90 -38.22 19.24
C GLN A 440 26.55 -37.69 20.63
N MET A 441 27.33 -38.04 21.65
CA MET A 441 27.21 -37.48 23.00
C MET A 441 27.32 -35.95 22.97
N LYS A 442 28.32 -35.40 22.29
CA LYS A 442 28.49 -33.94 22.13
C LYS A 442 27.32 -33.28 21.39
N LYS A 443 26.76 -33.96 20.38
CA LYS A 443 25.57 -33.46 19.67
C LYS A 443 24.35 -33.38 20.59
N LEU A 444 24.08 -34.45 21.35
CA LEU A 444 22.96 -34.49 22.31
C LEU A 444 23.13 -33.46 23.43
N ASP A 445 24.35 -33.23 23.93
CA ASP A 445 24.65 -32.18 24.91
C ASP A 445 24.39 -30.78 24.36
N ASN A 446 24.85 -30.51 23.14
CA ASN A 446 24.60 -29.21 22.50
C ASN A 446 23.11 -29.00 22.22
N GLN A 447 22.37 -30.08 21.94
CA GLN A 447 20.93 -30.02 21.75
C GLN A 447 20.20 -29.73 23.06
N ALA A 448 20.54 -30.42 24.15
CA ALA A 448 19.97 -30.16 25.48
C ALA A 448 20.20 -28.70 25.89
N ARG A 449 21.44 -28.19 25.74
CA ARG A 449 21.78 -26.77 25.96
C ARG A 449 20.97 -25.82 25.08
N SER A 450 20.72 -26.19 23.83
CA SER A 450 19.89 -25.36 22.95
C SER A 450 18.45 -25.29 23.46
N TYR A 451 17.89 -26.41 23.93
CA TYR A 451 16.55 -26.43 24.54
C TYR A 451 16.49 -25.66 25.86
N GLU A 452 17.56 -25.63 26.68
CA GLU A 452 17.59 -24.79 27.88
C GLU A 452 17.44 -23.30 27.55
N VAL A 453 18.15 -22.85 26.52
CA VAL A 453 18.08 -21.46 26.05
C VAL A 453 16.69 -21.12 25.54
N PHE A 454 16.01 -22.06 24.88
CA PHE A 454 14.64 -21.86 24.38
C PHE A 454 13.57 -22.00 25.47
N ALA A 455 13.74 -22.91 26.43
CA ALA A 455 12.81 -23.12 27.54
C ALA A 455 12.75 -21.88 28.44
N GLY A 456 13.89 -21.21 28.68
CA GLY A 456 13.92 -19.96 29.46
C GLY A 456 13.21 -18.76 28.81
N VAL A 457 12.75 -18.89 27.55
CA VAL A 457 12.02 -17.84 26.83
C VAL A 457 10.53 -18.16 26.70
N ASN A 458 10.16 -19.45 26.64
CA ASN A 458 8.78 -19.90 26.46
C ASN A 458 8.50 -21.15 27.30
N ASP A 459 7.82 -20.97 28.45
CA ASP A 459 7.38 -22.01 29.40
C ASP A 459 6.22 -22.87 28.86
N SER A 460 6.30 -23.34 27.62
CA SER A 460 5.34 -24.33 27.13
C SER A 460 5.69 -25.70 27.71
N ILE A 461 4.68 -26.42 28.21
CA ILE A 461 4.82 -27.78 28.76
C ILE A 461 5.52 -28.72 27.76
N THR A 462 5.29 -28.52 26.46
CA THR A 462 5.93 -29.26 25.38
C THR A 462 7.43 -28.99 25.29
N ASN A 463 7.88 -27.74 25.49
CA ASN A 463 9.31 -27.42 25.53
C ASN A 463 10.01 -28.03 26.75
N ILE A 464 9.37 -28.02 27.91
CA ILE A 464 9.90 -28.63 29.14
C ILE A 464 10.01 -30.15 28.97
N SER A 465 9.00 -30.80 28.37
CA SER A 465 9.04 -32.23 28.04
C SER A 465 10.17 -32.57 27.08
N ASN A 466 10.34 -31.80 26.01
CA ASN A 466 11.43 -31.97 25.04
C ASN A 466 12.81 -31.75 25.66
N LEU A 467 12.94 -30.78 26.56
CA LEU A 467 14.18 -30.52 27.30
C LEU A 467 14.53 -31.73 28.19
N ASN A 468 13.56 -32.24 28.95
CA ASN A 468 13.76 -33.40 29.81
C ASN A 468 14.16 -34.64 29.00
N MET A 469 13.52 -34.88 27.86
CA MET A 469 13.88 -35.99 26.96
C MET A 469 15.28 -35.82 26.37
N SER A 470 15.66 -34.61 25.95
CA SER A 470 17.01 -34.32 25.44
C SER A 470 18.08 -34.56 26.50
N TYR A 471 17.80 -34.21 27.76
CA TYR A 471 18.68 -34.46 28.88
C TYR A 471 18.85 -35.94 29.19
N LEU A 472 17.73 -36.65 29.23
CA LEU A 472 17.70 -38.09 29.49
C LEU A 472 18.48 -38.85 28.41
N ASN A 473 18.35 -38.46 27.14
CA ASN A 473 19.11 -39.05 26.03
C ASN A 473 20.61 -38.71 26.09
N SER A 474 20.99 -37.48 26.47
CA SER A 474 22.40 -37.14 26.72
C SER A 474 23.01 -38.00 27.83
N ILE A 475 22.29 -38.17 28.94
CA ILE A 475 22.74 -38.99 30.08
C ILE A 475 22.90 -40.45 29.67
N LYS A 476 21.92 -41.03 28.96
CA LYS A 476 22.00 -42.40 28.44
C LYS A 476 23.21 -42.60 27.51
N ALA A 477 23.44 -41.67 26.59
CA ALA A 477 24.60 -41.72 25.68
C ALA A 477 25.93 -41.62 26.44
N LYS A 478 26.02 -40.80 27.49
CA LYS A 478 27.20 -40.69 28.36
C LYS A 478 27.48 -41.99 29.12
N ILE A 479 26.45 -42.60 29.70
CA ILE A 479 26.57 -43.88 30.40
C ILE A 479 27.04 -44.97 29.42
N ALA A 480 26.44 -45.03 28.23
CA ALA A 480 26.85 -45.99 27.20
C ALA A 480 28.31 -45.78 26.77
N TYR A 481 28.74 -44.52 26.59
CA TYR A 481 30.14 -44.20 26.28
C TYR A 481 31.10 -44.65 27.38
N LEU A 482 30.76 -44.41 28.65
CA LEU A 482 31.56 -44.84 29.80
C LEU A 482 31.64 -46.36 29.91
N ASN A 483 30.54 -47.07 29.65
CA ASN A 483 30.52 -48.53 29.65
C ASN A 483 31.40 -49.09 28.53
N GLN A 484 31.36 -48.50 27.33
CA GLN A 484 32.24 -48.91 26.23
C GLN A 484 33.71 -48.63 26.55
N LEU A 485 34.00 -47.49 27.18
CA LEU A 485 35.35 -47.10 27.61
C LEU A 485 35.90 -47.98 28.74
N ALA A 486 35.03 -48.67 29.49
CA ALA A 486 35.42 -49.63 30.50
C ALA A 486 35.61 -51.06 29.95
N MET A 487 35.13 -51.34 28.73
CA MET A 487 35.31 -52.61 28.03
C MET A 487 36.55 -52.64 27.14
N ASP A 488 37.00 -51.48 26.66
CA ASP A 488 38.30 -51.26 26.01
C ASP A 488 39.42 -51.16 27.05
#